data_AF-A0A8I2G1U7-F1
#
_entry.id   AF-A0A8I2G1U7-F1
#
_cell.length_a   1.000
_cell.length_b   1.000
_cell.length_c   1.000
_cell.angle_alpha   90.00
_cell.angle_beta   90.00
_cell.angle_gamma   90.00
#
_symmetry.space_group_name_H-M   'P 1'
#
loop_
_entity.id
_entity.type
_entity.pdbx_description
1 polymer ?
#
loop_
_entity_poly.entity_id
_entity_poly.type
_entity_poly.pdbx_seq_one_letter_code
_entity_poly.pdbx_strand_id
1 'polypeptide(L)'
;MLGQLITVEIEARLYRDTDNGAPFIYDSRQDTVKKYRLSGIEDKLLKELEEPVSMDSIKSNLNNLSVNEINRTLFHLKKNDLVYEENGQYVSLVLQEYPDLQIDTIKKFLE
;
A
#
# COMPACT_ATOMS: atom_id res chain seq x y z
N MET A 1 26.57 34.01 -3.34
CA MET A 1 26.47 32.60 -2.95
C MET A 1 25.35 31.96 -3.75
N LEU A 2 25.63 30.87 -4.48
CA LEU A 2 24.64 30.12 -5.25
C LEU A 2 24.12 28.98 -4.37
N GLY A 3 22.85 29.03 -3.97
CA GLY A 3 22.20 27.89 -3.32
C GLY A 3 22.03 26.76 -4.33
N GLN A 4 22.41 25.53 -3.95
CA GLN A 4 22.19 24.35 -4.77
C GLN A 4 20.77 23.84 -4.51
N LEU A 5 19.96 23.76 -5.56
CA LEU A 5 18.65 23.11 -5.50
C LEU A 5 18.90 21.61 -5.38
N ILE A 6 18.37 20.99 -4.33
CA ILE A 6 18.35 19.53 -4.21
C ILE A 6 16.91 19.11 -4.42
N THR A 7 16.66 18.43 -5.53
CA THR A 7 15.42 17.68 -5.74
C THR A 7 15.53 16.40 -4.94
N VAL A 8 14.60 16.19 -4.00
CA VAL A 8 14.46 14.92 -3.27
C VAL A 8 13.23 14.23 -3.83
N GLU A 9 13.42 13.24 -4.71
CA GLU A 9 12.33 12.36 -5.13
C GLU A 9 12.05 11.36 -4.00
N ILE A 10 10.85 11.42 -3.41
CA ILE A 10 10.39 10.42 -2.44
C ILE A 10 9.72 9.29 -3.22
N GLU A 11 10.53 8.35 -3.73
CA GLU A 11 9.97 7.18 -4.41
C GLU A 11 9.12 6.35 -3.42
N ALA A 12 7.84 6.14 -3.76
CA ALA A 12 7.00 5.22 -3.03
C ALA A 12 7.59 3.81 -3.12
N ARG A 13 7.88 3.21 -1.97
CA ARG A 13 8.52 1.89 -1.90
C ARG A 13 7.55 0.73 -1.76
N LEU A 14 6.26 1.01 -1.55
CA LEU A 14 5.20 0.01 -1.48
C LEU A 14 3.90 0.59 -2.04
N TYR A 15 3.56 0.22 -3.27
CA TYR A 15 2.37 0.74 -3.94
C TYR A 15 1.74 -0.29 -4.86
N ARG A 16 0.47 -0.05 -5.16
CA ARG A 16 -0.34 -0.84 -6.08
C ARG A 16 -0.17 -0.30 -7.49
N ASP A 17 0.17 -1.20 -8.41
CA ASP A 17 0.38 -0.94 -9.84
C ASP A 17 -0.76 -1.61 -10.62
N THR A 18 -1.49 -0.82 -11.43
CA THR A 18 -2.59 -1.28 -12.27
C THR A 18 -2.37 -1.09 -13.76
N ASP A 19 -1.20 -0.60 -14.18
CA ASP A 19 -0.96 -0.13 -15.55
C ASP A 19 -1.06 -1.25 -16.60
N ASN A 20 -1.00 -2.51 -16.16
CA ASN A 20 -1.00 -3.69 -17.02
C ASN A 20 -2.28 -4.54 -16.92
N GLY A 21 -3.38 -3.98 -16.43
CA GLY A 21 -4.71 -4.61 -16.42
C GLY A 21 -4.94 -5.70 -15.36
N ALA A 22 -3.89 -6.17 -14.69
CA ALA A 22 -3.99 -6.97 -13.46
C ALA A 22 -3.37 -6.18 -12.29
N PRO A 23 -3.98 -6.21 -11.09
CA PRO A 23 -3.44 -5.50 -9.94
C PRO A 23 -2.17 -6.20 -9.43
N PHE A 24 -1.08 -5.45 -9.32
CA PHE A 24 0.16 -5.86 -8.69
C PHE A 24 0.50 -4.96 -7.51
N ILE A 25 1.34 -5.46 -6.61
CA ILE A 25 2.07 -4.64 -5.64
C ILE A 25 3.52 -4.58 -6.07
N TYR A 26 4.04 -3.37 -6.15
CA TYR A 26 5.46 -3.10 -6.21
C TYR A 26 5.99 -2.88 -4.78
N ASP A 27 6.97 -3.67 -4.37
CA ASP A 27 7.65 -3.54 -3.07
C ASP A 27 9.16 -3.44 -3.27
N SER A 28 9.72 -2.26 -3.02
CA SER A 28 11.15 -1.97 -3.01
C SER A 28 11.67 -1.63 -1.62
N ARG A 29 10.95 -1.99 -0.54
CA ARG A 29 11.37 -1.72 0.86
C ARG A 29 12.64 -2.47 1.26
N GLN A 30 12.93 -3.57 0.56
CA GLN A 30 14.11 -4.42 0.76
C GLN A 30 15.13 -4.18 -0.36
N ASP A 31 16.31 -4.80 -0.25
CA ASP A 31 17.40 -4.70 -1.25
C ASP A 31 17.03 -5.25 -2.64
N THR A 32 15.90 -5.96 -2.73
CA THR A 32 15.36 -6.50 -3.99
C THR A 32 13.94 -6.01 -4.21
N VAL A 33 13.64 -5.58 -5.44
CA VAL A 33 12.28 -5.26 -5.88
C VAL A 33 11.47 -6.53 -6.05
N LYS A 34 10.28 -6.56 -5.45
CA LYS A 34 9.31 -7.65 -5.60
C LYS A 34 8.05 -7.12 -6.28
N LYS A 35 7.50 -7.92 -7.19
CA LYS A 35 6.18 -7.70 -7.80
C LYS A 35 5.24 -8.82 -7.41
N TYR A 36 4.21 -8.52 -6.64
CA TYR A 36 3.22 -9.49 -6.19
C TYR A 36 1.97 -9.35 -7.04
N ARG A 37 1.53 -10.43 -7.69
CA ARG A 37 0.22 -10.43 -8.35
C ARG A 37 -0.87 -10.57 -7.30
N LEU A 38 -1.84 -9.67 -7.29
CA LEU A 38 -2.98 -9.76 -6.39
C LEU A 38 -4.07 -10.62 -6.99
N SER A 39 -4.65 -11.50 -6.17
CA SER A 39 -5.95 -12.08 -6.46
C SER A 39 -7.04 -11.00 -6.36
N GLY A 40 -8.20 -11.27 -6.96
CA GLY A 40 -9.33 -10.34 -6.89
C GLY A 40 -9.87 -10.11 -5.47
N ILE A 41 -9.64 -11.06 -4.54
CA ILE A 41 -10.01 -10.90 -3.13
C ILE A 41 -8.98 -10.02 -2.41
N GLU A 42 -7.68 -10.24 -2.65
CA GLU A 42 -6.61 -9.40 -2.07
C GLU A 42 -6.73 -7.95 -2.53
N ASP A 43 -7.01 -7.70 -3.81
CA ASP A 43 -7.22 -6.35 -4.35
C ASP A 43 -8.40 -5.64 -3.68
N LYS A 44 -9.52 -6.34 -3.49
CA LYS A 44 -10.70 -5.78 -2.81
C LYS A 44 -10.43 -5.48 -1.34
N LEU A 45 -9.75 -6.39 -0.64
CA LEU A 45 -9.39 -6.20 0.76
C LEU A 45 -8.44 -5.02 0.93
N LEU A 46 -7.40 -4.90 0.12
CA LEU A 46 -6.45 -3.78 0.26
C LEU A 46 -7.11 -2.42 0.02
N LYS A 47 -8.10 -2.33 -0.88
CA LYS A 47 -8.89 -1.11 -1.09
C LYS A 47 -9.82 -0.80 0.07
N GLU A 48 -10.51 -1.82 0.59
CA GLU A 48 -11.37 -1.67 1.77
C GLU A 48 -10.59 -1.16 2.99
N LEU A 49 -9.31 -1.52 3.09
CA LEU A 49 -8.42 -1.16 4.19
C LEU A 49 -7.58 0.09 3.93
N GLU A 50 -7.95 0.94 2.96
CA GLU A 50 -7.25 2.22 2.74
C GLU A 50 -7.25 3.09 4.01
N GLU A 51 -8.32 2.99 4.80
CA GLU A 51 -8.42 3.52 6.16
C GLU A 51 -8.48 2.38 7.19
N PRO A 52 -8.25 2.64 8.49
CA PRO A 52 -8.42 1.64 9.53
C PRO A 52 -9.86 1.14 9.66
N VAL A 53 -10.10 -0.14 9.38
CA VAL A 53 -11.44 -0.75 9.37
C VAL A 53 -11.54 -1.93 10.34
N SER A 54 -12.67 -2.03 11.05
CA SER A 54 -12.96 -3.17 11.94
C SER A 54 -13.33 -4.44 11.15
N MET A 55 -13.10 -5.61 11.74
CA MET A 55 -13.51 -6.89 11.14
C MET A 55 -15.02 -6.94 10.80
N ASP A 56 -15.89 -6.34 11.61
CA ASP A 56 -17.33 -6.36 11.35
C ASP A 56 -17.71 -5.46 10.18
N SER A 57 -17.03 -4.31 10.03
CA SER A 57 -17.17 -3.45 8.85
C SER A 57 -16.68 -4.17 7.58
N ILE A 58 -15.54 -4.88 7.64
CA ILE A 58 -15.03 -5.67 6.50
C ILE A 58 -16.08 -6.72 6.07
N LYS A 59 -16.66 -7.46 7.02
CA LYS A 59 -17.71 -8.46 6.72
C LYS A 59 -18.95 -7.82 6.09
N SER A 60 -19.32 -6.62 6.53
CA SER A 60 -20.47 -5.89 6.01
C SER A 60 -20.24 -5.42 4.58
N ASN A 61 -19.06 -4.87 4.29
CA ASN A 61 -18.73 -4.28 2.99
C ASN A 61 -18.34 -5.34 1.95
N LEU A 62 -17.72 -6.43 2.39
CA LEU A 62 -17.36 -7.59 1.56
C LEU A 62 -18.30 -8.77 1.83
N ASN A 63 -19.61 -8.51 1.89
CA ASN A 63 -20.66 -9.48 2.25
C ASN A 63 -20.79 -10.69 1.31
N ASN A 64 -20.16 -10.63 0.13
CA ASN A 64 -20.10 -11.69 -0.85
C ASN A 64 -18.95 -12.68 -0.61
N LEU A 65 -18.09 -12.44 0.40
CA LEU A 65 -16.99 -13.31 0.82
C LEU A 65 -17.33 -14.00 2.14
N SER A 66 -16.91 -15.26 2.28
CA SER A 66 -17.02 -15.93 3.58
C SER A 66 -16.01 -15.37 4.59
N VAL A 67 -16.36 -15.44 5.88
CA VAL A 67 -15.45 -15.05 6.98
C VAL A 67 -14.13 -15.82 6.90
N ASN A 68 -14.16 -17.08 6.48
CA ASN A 68 -12.95 -17.90 6.31
C ASN A 68 -12.06 -17.39 5.17
N GLU A 69 -12.62 -16.93 4.06
CA GLU A 69 -11.85 -16.30 2.98
C GLU A 69 -11.22 -14.99 3.44
N ILE A 70 -11.99 -14.13 4.09
CA ILE A 70 -11.50 -12.85 4.65
C ILE A 70 -10.32 -13.11 5.59
N ASN A 71 -10.47 -14.01 6.56
CA ASN A 71 -9.43 -14.33 7.54
C ASN A 71 -8.17 -14.92 6.89
N ARG A 72 -8.33 -15.82 5.91
CA ARG A 72 -7.18 -16.41 5.18
C ARG A 72 -6.43 -15.36 4.39
N THR A 73 -7.16 -14.46 3.71
CA THR A 73 -6.54 -13.39 2.92
C THR A 73 -5.85 -12.38 3.82
N LEU A 74 -6.49 -11.93 4.91
CA LEU A 74 -5.86 -11.03 5.90
C LEU A 74 -4.60 -11.64 6.49
N PHE A 75 -4.62 -12.93 6.85
CA PHE A 75 -3.44 -13.64 7.31
C PHE A 75 -2.30 -13.61 6.29
N HIS A 76 -2.62 -13.85 5.01
CA HIS A 76 -1.62 -13.80 3.93
C HIS A 76 -1.06 -12.40 3.73
N LEU A 77 -1.90 -11.37 3.70
CA LEU A 77 -1.48 -9.97 3.53
C LEU A 77 -0.61 -9.49 4.71
N LYS A 78 -1.00 -9.83 5.95
CA LYS A 78 -0.20 -9.53 7.16
C LYS A 78 1.16 -10.21 7.13
N LYS A 79 1.23 -11.48 6.71
CA LYS A 79 2.49 -12.22 6.61
C LYS A 79 3.47 -11.61 5.60
N ASN A 80 2.97 -10.87 4.62
CA ASN A 80 3.77 -10.16 3.62
C ASN A 80 3.99 -8.67 3.98
N ASP A 81 3.67 -8.25 5.21
CA ASP A 81 3.80 -6.88 5.68
C ASP A 81 3.06 -5.87 4.78
N LEU A 82 1.88 -6.27 4.28
CA LEU A 82 1.01 -5.44 3.42
C LEU A 82 -0.18 -4.86 4.18
N VAL A 83 -0.58 -5.50 5.28
CA VAL A 83 -1.65 -5.06 6.17
C VAL A 83 -1.13 -5.07 7.60
N TYR A 84 -1.48 -4.03 8.34
CA TYR A 84 -1.23 -3.94 9.77
C TYR A 84 -2.55 -4.09 10.54
N GLU A 85 -2.48 -4.65 11.74
CA GLU A 85 -3.63 -4.78 12.65
C GLU A 85 -3.25 -4.20 14.00
N GLU A 86 -4.07 -3.28 14.50
CA GLU A 86 -3.92 -2.70 15.83
C GLU A 86 -5.31 -2.42 16.42
N ASN A 87 -5.50 -2.73 17.70
CA ASN A 87 -6.75 -2.51 18.42
C ASN A 87 -8.01 -3.07 17.71
N GLY A 88 -7.87 -4.19 17.00
CA GLY A 88 -8.97 -4.84 16.27
C GLY A 88 -9.37 -4.13 14.96
N GLN A 89 -8.57 -3.15 14.52
CA GLN A 89 -8.70 -2.49 13.23
C GLN A 89 -7.56 -2.92 12.31
N TYR A 90 -7.88 -3.03 11.02
CA TYR A 90 -6.95 -3.40 9.95
C TYR A 90 -6.73 -2.21 9.03
N VAL A 91 -5.50 -2.00 8.58
CA VAL A 91 -5.15 -0.95 7.62
C VAL A 91 -4.14 -1.46 6.61
N SER A 92 -4.30 -1.08 5.35
CA SER A 92 -3.36 -1.34 4.25
C SER A 92 -2.13 -0.46 4.43
N LEU A 93 -0.95 -1.06 4.28
CA LEU A 93 0.31 -0.32 4.19
C LEU A 93 0.66 0.03 2.74
N VAL A 94 -0.11 -0.48 1.79
CA VAL A 94 0.11 -0.32 0.35
C VAL A 94 -0.59 0.94 -0.12
N LEU A 95 0.16 1.85 -0.75
CA LEU A 95 -0.41 3.00 -1.45
C LEU A 95 -1.24 2.51 -2.65
N GLN A 96 -2.50 2.95 -2.76
CA GLN A 96 -3.42 2.42 -3.78
C GLN A 96 -3.06 2.82 -5.21
N GLU A 97 -2.28 3.89 -5.35
CA GLU A 97 -1.74 4.43 -6.60
C GLU A 97 -0.31 4.92 -6.35
N TYR A 98 0.51 4.97 -7.41
CA TYR A 98 1.82 5.60 -7.30
C TYR A 98 1.60 7.09 -7.04
N PRO A 99 2.19 7.69 -5.99
CA PRO A 99 2.01 9.10 -5.74
C PRO A 99 2.62 9.88 -6.90
N ASP A 100 1.81 10.76 -7.52
CA ASP A 100 2.33 11.78 -8.42
C ASP A 100 3.35 12.61 -7.63
N LEU A 101 4.63 12.41 -7.95
CA LEU A 101 5.73 13.13 -7.33
C LEU A 101 5.60 14.61 -7.65
N GLN A 102 4.97 15.37 -6.75
CA GLN A 102 5.18 16.81 -6.71
C GLN A 102 6.61 17.03 -6.23
N ILE A 103 7.48 17.39 -7.16
CA ILE A 103 8.87 17.74 -6.88
C ILE A 103 8.88 19.06 -6.09
N ASP A 104 8.82 18.95 -4.76
CA ASP A 104 9.05 20.09 -3.88
C ASP A 104 10.53 20.46 -3.92
N THR A 105 10.81 21.63 -4.48
CA THR A 105 12.17 22.14 -4.62
C THR A 105 12.67 22.69 -3.28
N ILE A 106 13.49 21.93 -2.55
CA ILE A 106 14.12 22.39 -1.31
C ILE A 106 15.40 23.18 -1.63
N LYS A 107 15.43 24.47 -1.30
CA LYS A 107 16.66 25.29 -1.31
C LYS A 107 17.44 25.05 -0.01
N LYS A 108 18.55 24.32 -0.08
CA LYS A 108 19.50 24.21 1.03
C LYS A 108 20.63 25.23 0.84
N PHE A 109 20.86 26.09 1.83
CA PHE A 109 22.02 26.96 1.88
C PHE A 109 23.17 26.21 2.56
N LEU A 110 24.30 26.06 1.88
CA LEU A 110 25.54 25.59 2.50
C LEU A 110 26.27 26.84 3.03
N GLU A 111 26.52 26.86 4.34
CA GLU A 111 27.39 27.84 5.01
C GLU A 111 28.87 27.58 4.71
#